data_AF-A0A7W4E4W0-F1
#
_entry.id   AF-A0A7W4E4W0-F1
#
_cell.length_a   1.000
_cell.length_b   1.000
_cell.length_c   1.000
_cell.angle_alpha   90.00
_cell.angle_beta   90.00
_cell.angle_gamma   90.00
#
_symmetry.space_group_name_H-M   'P 1'
#
loop_
_entity.id
_entity.type
_entity.pdbx_description
1 polymer ?
#
loop_
_entity_poly.entity_id
_entity_poly.type
_entity_poly.pdbx_seq_one_letter_code
_entity_poly.pdbx_strand_id
1 'polypeptide(L)'
;MFRKLKSIIFATLLLTPTVMPITSLATSGTITDYTPSGYIAGVWVEVKGGDSGWAYIRPAESRQKVSWYYDTDGLPFCLHIGIGGSPEKWDYNVHTQTFVDDGKRFYIDVYYQAGSWFVPSRYAVRS
;
A
#
# COMPACT_ATOMS: atom_id res chain seq x y z
N MET A 1 -46.31 -26.31 52.08
CA MET A 1 -45.87 -25.03 51.44
C MET A 1 -44.61 -25.31 50.63
N PHE A 2 -44.71 -25.34 49.30
CA PHE A 2 -43.58 -25.54 48.39
C PHE A 2 -42.88 -24.19 48.12
N ARG A 3 -41.59 -24.08 48.43
CA ARG A 3 -40.75 -22.96 47.98
C ARG A 3 -39.90 -23.43 46.80
N LYS A 4 -40.14 -22.82 45.63
CA LYS A 4 -39.54 -23.14 44.34
C LYS A 4 -38.03 -22.80 44.34
N LEU A 5 -37.18 -23.78 44.09
CA LEU A 5 -35.78 -23.53 43.71
C LEU A 5 -35.77 -22.94 42.29
N LYS A 6 -35.24 -21.72 42.13
CA LYS A 6 -34.97 -21.14 40.81
C LYS A 6 -33.66 -21.70 40.30
N SER A 7 -33.73 -22.55 39.29
CA SER A 7 -32.58 -23.05 38.54
C SER A 7 -31.97 -21.90 37.73
N ILE A 8 -30.70 -21.57 37.98
CA ILE A 8 -29.94 -20.62 37.16
C ILE A 8 -29.04 -21.46 36.26
N ILE A 9 -29.45 -21.61 35.00
CA ILE A 9 -28.63 -22.24 33.96
C ILE A 9 -27.62 -21.18 33.51
N PHE A 10 -26.35 -21.35 33.89
CA PHE A 10 -25.23 -20.62 33.28
C PHE A 10 -24.94 -21.25 31.91
N ALA A 11 -25.41 -20.62 30.84
CA ALA A 11 -25.01 -20.97 29.49
C ALA A 11 -23.62 -20.38 29.21
N THR A 12 -22.57 -21.19 29.35
CA THR A 12 -21.22 -20.83 28.90
C THR A 12 -21.16 -20.86 27.38
N LEU A 13 -21.12 -19.68 26.76
CA LEU A 13 -20.82 -19.52 25.34
C LEU A 13 -19.33 -19.77 25.12
N LEU A 14 -18.96 -20.93 24.57
CA LEU A 14 -17.60 -21.23 24.12
C LEU A 14 -17.33 -20.42 22.84
N LEU A 15 -16.76 -19.22 22.99
CA LEU A 15 -16.11 -18.55 21.87
C LEU A 15 -14.82 -19.30 21.55
N THR A 16 -14.82 -20.07 20.47
CA THR A 16 -13.59 -20.57 19.87
C THR A 16 -12.88 -19.38 19.20
N PRO A 17 -11.71 -18.93 19.68
CA PRO A 17 -10.94 -17.97 18.92
C PRO A 17 -10.45 -18.68 17.67
N THR A 18 -11.03 -18.36 16.52
CA THR A 18 -10.42 -18.66 15.23
C THR A 18 -9.15 -17.82 15.16
N VAL A 19 -8.01 -18.44 15.46
CA VAL A 19 -6.69 -17.85 15.21
C VAL A 19 -6.56 -17.77 13.69
N MET A 20 -6.95 -16.63 13.12
CA MET A 20 -6.60 -16.28 11.75
C MET A 20 -5.08 -16.07 11.75
N PRO A 21 -4.30 -16.78 10.93
CA PRO A 21 -2.90 -16.42 10.75
C PRO A 21 -2.87 -15.04 10.11
N ILE A 22 -2.56 -14.01 10.90
CA ILE A 22 -2.24 -12.67 10.39
C ILE A 22 -0.84 -12.79 9.80
N THR A 23 -0.75 -13.22 8.56
CA THR A 23 0.42 -12.88 7.74
C THR A 23 0.18 -11.46 7.26
N SER A 24 0.51 -10.48 8.11
CA SER A 24 0.76 -9.10 7.68
C SER A 24 1.93 -9.19 6.70
N LEU A 25 1.59 -9.38 5.42
CA LEU A 25 2.55 -9.32 4.34
C LEU A 25 2.65 -7.85 4.03
N ALA A 26 3.53 -7.20 4.77
CA ALA A 26 3.84 -5.84 4.46
C ALA A 26 4.60 -5.81 3.13
N THR A 27 3.95 -5.24 2.12
CA THR A 27 4.52 -5.12 0.80
C THR A 27 5.43 -3.91 0.73
N SER A 28 6.46 -4.00 -0.11
CA SER A 28 7.48 -2.95 -0.18
C SER A 28 8.19 -2.93 -1.52
N GLY A 29 8.90 -1.84 -1.76
CA GLY A 29 9.61 -1.68 -3.00
C GLY A 29 10.50 -0.47 -3.05
N THR A 30 11.04 -0.22 -4.24
CA THR A 30 11.76 1.01 -4.57
C THR A 30 11.12 1.63 -5.81
N ILE A 31 10.89 2.93 -5.76
CA ILE A 31 10.46 3.70 -6.91
C ILE A 31 11.62 4.63 -7.31
N THR A 32 11.97 4.66 -8.59
CA THR A 32 12.95 5.57 -9.16
C THR A 32 12.28 6.44 -10.22
N ASP A 33 12.29 7.75 -10.01
CA ASP A 33 11.83 8.77 -10.95
C ASP A 33 13.00 9.26 -11.80
N TYR A 34 12.96 9.01 -13.10
CA TYR A 34 13.99 9.47 -14.03
C TYR A 34 13.72 10.85 -14.63
N THR A 35 12.70 11.58 -14.16
CA THR A 35 12.43 12.94 -14.65
C THR A 35 13.50 13.94 -14.18
N PRO A 36 13.92 14.91 -15.03
CA PRO A 36 15.06 15.79 -14.73
C PRO A 36 14.91 16.70 -13.50
N SER A 37 13.67 16.93 -13.04
CA SER A 37 13.37 17.80 -11.89
C SER A 37 12.33 17.21 -10.94
N GLY A 38 11.84 16.00 -11.21
CA GLY A 38 10.86 15.37 -10.35
C GLY A 38 11.49 14.81 -9.09
N TYR A 39 10.61 14.56 -8.15
CA TYR A 39 10.88 13.84 -6.92
C TYR A 39 9.60 13.15 -6.52
N ILE A 40 9.73 12.08 -5.74
CA ILE A 40 8.58 11.36 -5.23
C ILE A 40 8.02 12.16 -4.05
N ALA A 41 6.87 12.80 -4.25
CA ALA A 41 6.19 13.60 -3.24
C ALA A 41 5.36 12.75 -2.28
N GLY A 42 4.86 11.60 -2.76
CA GLY A 42 4.05 10.69 -1.97
C GLY A 42 3.70 9.42 -2.73
N VAL A 43 3.29 8.40 -1.99
CA VAL A 43 2.78 7.14 -2.55
C VAL A 43 1.52 6.78 -1.79
N TRP A 44 0.39 6.75 -2.49
CA TRP A 44 -0.88 6.26 -1.95
C TRP A 44 -1.12 4.84 -2.47
N VAL A 45 -1.43 3.92 -1.57
CA VAL A 45 -1.71 2.52 -1.84
C VAL A 45 -3.22 2.32 -1.83
N GLU A 46 -3.76 1.91 -2.97
CA GLU A 46 -5.16 1.54 -3.09
C GLU A 46 -5.30 0.02 -3.00
N VAL A 47 -5.82 -0.46 -1.88
CA VAL A 47 -6.00 -1.89 -1.58
C VAL A 47 -7.41 -2.32 -1.98
N LYS A 48 -7.52 -3.38 -2.78
CA LYS A 48 -8.81 -3.89 -3.26
C LYS A 48 -9.45 -4.76 -2.19
N GLY A 49 -10.51 -4.25 -1.57
CA GLY A 49 -11.26 -4.96 -0.52
C GLY A 49 -10.62 -4.88 0.86
N GLY A 50 -9.68 -3.95 1.06
CA GLY A 50 -9.03 -3.68 2.34
C GLY A 50 -8.76 -2.19 2.55
N ASP A 51 -7.91 -1.88 3.51
CA ASP A 51 -7.62 -0.51 3.90
C ASP A 51 -6.60 0.14 2.97
N SER A 52 -7.03 1.19 2.29
CA SER A 52 -6.17 2.03 1.44
C SER A 52 -5.56 3.17 2.25
N GLY A 53 -4.34 3.59 1.91
CA GLY A 53 -3.62 4.53 2.74
C GLY A 53 -2.30 5.03 2.16
N TRP A 54 -1.68 5.95 2.91
CA TRP A 54 -0.36 6.46 2.59
C TRP A 54 0.72 5.43 2.92
N ALA A 55 1.57 5.13 1.94
CA ALA A 55 2.78 4.36 2.20
C ALA A 55 3.77 5.18 3.02
N TYR A 56 4.52 4.49 3.88
CA TYR A 56 5.73 5.06 4.43
C TYR A 56 6.79 5.14 3.32
N ILE A 57 7.37 6.32 3.10
CA ILE A 57 8.44 6.53 2.13
C ILE A 57 9.73 6.99 2.79
N ARG A 58 10.85 6.47 2.30
CA ARG A 58 12.19 6.86 2.72
C ARG A 58 13.05 7.16 1.50
N PRO A 59 13.62 8.37 1.37
CA PRO A 59 14.59 8.66 0.32
C PRO A 59 15.75 7.66 0.34
N ALA A 60 16.09 7.14 -0.83
CA ALA A 60 17.18 6.21 -1.04
C ALA A 60 18.14 6.86 -2.05
N GLU A 61 19.32 7.28 -1.58
CA GLU A 61 20.38 7.94 -2.38
C GLU A 61 20.03 9.34 -2.91
N SER A 62 18.81 9.57 -3.39
CA SER A 62 18.35 10.86 -3.92
C SER A 62 16.85 11.09 -3.63
N ARG A 63 16.33 12.29 -3.95
CA ARG A 63 14.89 12.59 -3.87
C ARG A 63 14.05 11.94 -4.97
N GLN A 64 14.71 11.49 -6.03
CA GLN A 64 14.11 10.79 -7.16
C GLN A 64 13.92 9.31 -6.88
N LYS A 65 14.64 8.74 -5.90
CA LYS A 65 14.56 7.33 -5.57
C LYS A 65 14.10 7.18 -4.13
N VAL A 66 12.99 6.47 -3.91
CA VAL A 66 12.46 6.22 -2.56
C VAL A 66 12.19 4.74 -2.36
N SER A 67 12.52 4.24 -1.17
CA SER A 67 11.93 2.99 -0.69
C SER A 67 10.54 3.29 -0.14
N TRP A 68 9.59 2.40 -0.40
CA TRP A 68 8.22 2.51 0.10
C TRP A 68 7.77 1.21 0.78
N TYR A 69 6.82 1.34 1.69
CA TYR A 69 6.29 0.25 2.50
C TYR A 69 4.83 0.50 2.87
N TYR A 70 3.99 -0.53 2.79
CA TYR A 70 2.60 -0.50 3.23
C TYR A 70 2.10 -1.91 3.55
N ASP A 71 1.21 -2.05 4.54
CA ASP A 71 0.58 -3.34 4.86
C ASP A 71 -0.72 -3.50 4.08
N THR A 72 -0.74 -4.42 3.13
CA THR A 72 -1.92 -4.69 2.28
C THR A 72 -2.74 -5.87 2.79
N ASP A 73 -2.32 -6.52 3.89
CA ASP A 73 -2.87 -7.80 4.35
C ASP A 73 -2.83 -8.89 3.26
N GLY A 74 -1.86 -8.82 2.33
CA GLY A 74 -1.74 -9.74 1.19
C GLY A 74 -2.80 -9.54 0.10
N LEU A 75 -3.62 -8.48 0.19
CA LEU A 75 -4.66 -8.18 -0.79
C LEU A 75 -4.08 -7.54 -2.06
N PRO A 76 -4.74 -7.72 -3.22
CA PRO A 76 -4.35 -7.02 -4.44
C PRO A 76 -4.41 -5.50 -4.26
N PHE A 77 -3.44 -4.79 -4.83
CA PHE A 77 -3.31 -3.35 -4.66
C PHE A 77 -2.77 -2.66 -5.90
N CYS A 78 -2.98 -1.36 -6.04
CA CYS A 78 -2.23 -0.53 -6.99
C CYS A 78 -1.67 0.69 -6.29
N LEU A 79 -0.65 1.30 -6.91
CA LEU A 79 0.01 2.48 -6.39
C LEU A 79 -0.41 3.70 -7.20
N HIS A 80 -0.62 4.80 -6.47
CA HIS A 80 -0.67 6.14 -7.01
C HIS A 80 0.61 6.85 -6.56
N ILE A 81 1.48 7.14 -7.51
CA ILE A 81 2.81 7.71 -7.25
C ILE A 81 2.75 9.19 -7.60
N GLY A 82 2.85 10.04 -6.58
CA GLY A 82 2.90 11.48 -6.71
C GLY A 82 4.28 11.96 -7.10
N ILE A 83 4.39 12.63 -8.25
CA ILE A 83 5.61 13.28 -8.72
C ILE A 83 5.45 14.79 -8.59
N GLY A 84 6.36 15.45 -7.88
CA GLY A 84 6.32 16.89 -7.65
C GLY A 84 5.19 17.36 -6.72
N GLY A 85 5.10 18.68 -6.50
CA GLY A 85 4.07 19.30 -5.67
C GLY A 85 4.22 19.08 -4.15
N SER A 86 3.18 18.57 -3.50
CA SER A 86 3.09 18.31 -2.06
C SER A 86 2.30 17.02 -1.83
N PRO A 87 2.41 16.34 -0.68
CA PRO A 87 1.61 15.14 -0.40
C PRO A 87 0.11 15.33 -0.61
N GLU A 88 -0.43 16.53 -0.35
CA GLU A 88 -1.85 16.86 -0.51
C GLU A 88 -2.22 17.28 -1.94
N LYS A 89 -1.25 17.68 -2.74
CA LYS A 89 -1.45 18.16 -4.12
C LYS A 89 -0.21 17.86 -4.96
N TRP A 90 -0.25 16.75 -5.68
CA TRP A 90 0.79 16.36 -6.62
C TRP A 90 0.70 17.13 -7.92
N ASP A 91 1.84 17.38 -8.55
CA ASP A 91 1.87 17.93 -9.91
C ASP A 91 1.43 16.85 -10.92
N TYR A 92 1.86 15.60 -10.68
CA TYR A 92 1.49 14.45 -11.49
C TYR A 92 1.20 13.21 -10.64
N ASN A 93 0.27 12.38 -11.11
CA ASN A 93 -0.07 11.08 -10.53
C ASN A 93 0.23 9.97 -11.56
N VAL A 94 1.15 9.08 -11.22
CA VAL A 94 1.37 7.83 -11.96
C VAL A 94 0.59 6.71 -11.28
N HIS A 95 -0.45 6.23 -11.96
CA HIS A 95 -1.25 5.10 -11.49
C HIS A 95 -0.74 3.79 -12.08
N THR A 96 -0.39 2.83 -11.22
CA THR A 96 0.09 1.52 -11.66
C THR A 96 -1.07 0.57 -11.95
N GLN A 97 -0.76 -0.53 -12.63
CA GLN A 97 -1.61 -1.70 -12.68
C GLN A 97 -1.77 -2.31 -11.28
N THR A 98 -2.76 -3.19 -11.14
CA THR A 98 -2.94 -4.00 -9.92
C THR A 98 -1.82 -5.02 -9.80
N PHE A 99 -1.19 -5.06 -8.62
CA PHE A 99 -0.24 -6.05 -8.19
C PHE A 99 -0.91 -7.09 -7.30
N VAL A 100 -0.34 -8.29 -7.28
CA VAL A 100 -0.64 -9.32 -6.29
C VAL A 100 0.52 -9.31 -5.30
N ASP A 101 0.21 -9.21 -4.02
CA ASP A 101 1.23 -9.26 -2.99
C ASP A 101 1.67 -10.72 -2.74
N ASP A 102 2.75 -11.12 -3.41
CA ASP A 102 3.35 -12.44 -3.28
C ASP A 102 4.61 -12.42 -2.38
N GLY A 103 4.78 -11.36 -1.58
CA GLY A 103 5.91 -11.16 -0.68
C GLY A 103 7.21 -10.73 -1.39
N LYS A 104 7.18 -10.46 -2.70
CA LYS A 104 8.32 -9.90 -3.43
C LYS A 104 8.42 -8.39 -3.25
N ARG A 105 9.61 -7.87 -3.58
CA ARG A 105 9.84 -6.42 -3.65
C ARG A 105 9.51 -5.90 -5.05
N PHE A 106 8.81 -4.78 -5.11
CA PHE A 106 8.48 -4.12 -6.38
C PHE A 106 9.50 -3.03 -6.70
N TYR A 107 10.13 -3.12 -7.86
CA TYR A 107 11.01 -2.06 -8.37
C TYR A 107 10.30 -1.35 -9.51
N ILE A 108 9.98 -0.07 -9.31
CA ILE A 108 9.18 0.71 -10.23
C ILE A 108 10.02 1.86 -10.77
N ASP A 109 10.23 1.86 -12.07
CA ASP A 109 10.91 2.95 -12.75
C ASP A 109 9.86 3.83 -13.44
N VAL A 110 9.83 5.12 -13.10
CA VAL A 110 8.95 6.12 -13.71
C VAL A 110 9.71 6.88 -14.78
N TYR A 111 9.15 6.93 -15.99
CA TYR A 111 9.74 7.55 -17.18
C TYR A 111 8.82 8.60 -17.80
N TYR A 112 9.43 9.53 -18.52
CA TYR A 112 8.75 10.47 -19.40
C TYR A 112 8.92 10.06 -20.87
N GLN A 113 7.96 10.46 -21.71
CA GLN A 113 8.04 10.25 -23.15
C GLN A 113 8.87 11.37 -23.78
N ALA A 114 9.80 11.01 -24.67
CA ALA A 114 10.62 11.97 -25.39
C ALA A 114 9.73 13.00 -26.11
N GLY A 115 9.99 14.30 -25.86
CA GLY A 115 9.18 15.42 -26.35
C GLY A 115 8.27 16.07 -25.29
N SER A 116 8.05 15.43 -24.14
CA SER A 116 7.39 16.01 -22.97
C SER A 116 8.28 15.85 -21.74
N TRP A 117 9.29 16.73 -21.64
CA TRP A 117 10.37 16.67 -20.64
C TRP A 117 9.92 16.88 -19.19
N PHE A 118 8.61 17.05 -18.95
CA PHE A 118 8.05 17.42 -17.65
C PHE A 118 6.87 16.56 -17.21
N VAL A 119 6.34 15.66 -18.07
CA VAL A 119 5.15 14.86 -17.73
C VAL A 119 5.54 13.37 -17.62
N PRO A 120 5.46 12.75 -16.43
CA PRO A 120 5.62 11.31 -16.32
C PRO A 120 4.47 10.62 -17.06
N SER A 121 4.83 9.72 -17.97
CA SER A 121 3.88 9.14 -18.93
C SER A 121 3.85 7.62 -18.94
N ARG A 122 4.89 6.99 -18.38
CA ARG A 122 5.08 5.54 -18.41
C ARG A 122 5.77 5.09 -17.13
N TYR A 123 5.51 3.86 -16.74
CA TYR A 123 6.28 3.17 -15.70
C TYR A 123 6.66 1.78 -16.20
N ALA A 124 7.73 1.24 -15.65
CA ALA A 124 8.11 -0.16 -15.79
C ALA A 124 8.20 -0.79 -14.41
N VAL A 125 7.75 -2.04 -14.30
CA VAL A 125 7.82 -2.81 -13.06
C VAL A 125 8.77 -3.96 -13.25
N ARG A 126 9.66 -4.16 -12.28
CA ARG A 126 10.55 -5.32 -12.17
C ARG A 126 10.30 -5.94 -10.80
N SER A 127 10.16 -7.26 -10.76
CA SER A 127 9.94 -8.06 -9.54
C SER A 127 11.14 -8.97 -9.30
#